data_AF-A0A1Z5T6J5-F1
#
_entry.id   AF-A0A1Z5T6J5-F1
#
_cell.length_a   1.000
_cell.length_b   1.000
_cell.length_c   1.000
_cell.angle_alpha   90.00
_cell.angle_beta   90.00
_cell.angle_gamma   90.00
#
_symmetry.space_group_name_H-M   'P 1'
#
loop_
_entity.id
_entity.type
_entity.pdbx_description
1 polymer ?
#
loop_
_entity_poly.entity_id
_entity_poly.type
_entity_poly.pdbx_seq_one_letter_code
_entity_poly.pdbx_strand_id
1 'polypeptide(L)'
;MPEQEAAAVPPQAKGSWSSFLKSMASFNGDLSSMTAPAFILSTTSLTEFSAYWSEMPRLLTAPAKESDPAKRTMLVLKWFLSTLKQQYASRNEKLGSEKKPLNPFLGELFLGKWEDEEGTTQLVSEQVSHHPPVTAYSIGNEKHGVRLQGYNAQKASFRTTINVKQVGHAILHLDQYNEDYLITFPPLHIEGLITGSPYVELNTNSYIIGSNGFASRIDYSGKGWVSGSKNSLHATVYPHGKEKEKSAILYTADGSWTDSFVIKDAKKQPVDTYNAKKEPKTPLQVAPIPDQDPLESRRAWQKVADAIQKGDMNATSAEKSIIEEQQRALRKKEAAEKREWSDDSSGVRIVIPFLRGC
;
A
#
# COMPACT_ATOMS: atom_id res chain seq x y z
N MET A 1 13.70 16.87 -19.91
CA MET A 1 12.29 16.98 -20.33
C MET A 1 11.56 17.74 -19.25
N PRO A 2 10.81 18.80 -19.56
CA PRO A 2 10.08 19.54 -18.53
C PRO A 2 9.06 18.61 -17.87
N GLU A 3 8.89 18.74 -16.55
CA GLU A 3 7.79 18.13 -15.80
C GLU A 3 6.49 18.43 -16.55
N GLN A 4 5.81 17.40 -17.06
CA GLN A 4 4.44 17.57 -17.55
C GLN A 4 3.62 18.13 -16.39
N GLU A 5 3.09 19.34 -16.56
CA GLU A 5 2.11 19.91 -15.64
C GLU A 5 1.04 18.86 -15.39
N ALA A 6 0.89 18.53 -14.12
CA ALA A 6 -0.16 17.70 -13.57
C ALA A 6 -1.49 18.00 -14.26
N ALA A 7 -2.22 16.98 -14.71
CA ALA A 7 -3.42 17.16 -15.52
C ALA A 7 -4.44 18.04 -14.78
N ALA A 8 -4.66 19.26 -15.29
CA ALA A 8 -5.67 20.17 -14.77
C ALA A 8 -7.06 19.53 -14.89
N VAL A 9 -7.98 19.89 -13.98
CA VAL A 9 -9.38 19.43 -14.03
C VAL A 9 -9.94 19.67 -15.44
N PRO A 10 -10.45 18.63 -16.14
CA PRO A 10 -11.01 18.80 -17.47
C PRO A 10 -12.07 19.91 -17.46
N PRO A 11 -12.13 20.80 -18.47
CA PRO A 11 -13.08 21.92 -18.49
C PRO A 11 -14.52 21.48 -18.24
N GLN A 12 -14.92 20.33 -18.80
CA GLN A 12 -16.25 19.74 -18.66
C GLN A 12 -16.51 19.17 -17.25
N ALA A 13 -15.47 18.94 -16.45
CA ALA A 13 -15.55 18.32 -15.12
C ALA A 13 -15.40 19.34 -13.96
N LYS A 14 -15.23 20.64 -14.24
CA LYS A 14 -15.08 21.67 -13.19
C LYS A 14 -16.28 21.74 -12.23
N GLY A 15 -17.50 21.59 -12.75
CA GLY A 15 -18.72 21.61 -11.95
C GLY A 15 -18.80 20.43 -10.98
N SER A 16 -18.55 19.20 -11.47
CA SER A 16 -18.54 18.00 -10.63
C SER A 16 -17.38 18.00 -9.63
N TRP A 17 -16.21 18.52 -10.00
CA TRP A 17 -15.10 18.72 -9.08
C TRP A 17 -15.43 19.68 -7.94
N SER A 18 -16.05 20.83 -8.24
CA SER A 18 -16.45 21.79 -7.21
C SER A 18 -17.47 21.19 -6.23
N SER A 19 -18.38 20.35 -6.73
CA SER A 19 -19.37 19.64 -5.90
C SER A 19 -18.70 18.58 -5.02
N PHE A 20 -17.73 17.86 -5.57
CA PHE A 20 -16.91 16.90 -4.82
C PHE A 20 -16.12 17.59 -3.68
N LEU A 21 -15.42 18.70 -3.97
CA LEU A 21 -14.71 19.47 -2.94
C LEU A 21 -15.64 19.95 -1.81
N LYS A 22 -16.84 20.44 -2.15
CA LYS A 22 -17.85 20.83 -1.15
C LYS A 22 -18.31 19.65 -0.29
N SER A 23 -18.53 18.49 -0.89
CA SER A 23 -18.95 17.29 -0.16
C SER A 23 -17.88 16.81 0.84
N MET A 24 -16.60 16.98 0.51
CA MET A 24 -15.48 16.64 1.42
C MET A 24 -15.42 17.54 2.65
N ALA A 25 -15.72 18.84 2.49
CA ALA A 25 -15.71 19.79 3.61
C ALA A 25 -16.73 19.44 4.70
N SER A 26 -17.79 18.73 4.33
CA SER A 26 -18.84 18.24 5.25
C SER A 26 -18.66 16.78 5.68
N PHE A 27 -17.60 16.10 5.24
CA PHE A 27 -17.47 14.66 5.39
C PHE A 27 -16.81 14.25 6.72
N ASN A 28 -17.51 13.40 7.48
CA ASN A 28 -16.99 12.72 8.67
C ASN A 28 -17.23 11.21 8.49
N GLY A 29 -16.28 10.47 7.93
CA GLY A 29 -16.45 9.03 7.70
C GLY A 29 -15.37 8.36 6.85
N ASP A 30 -15.76 7.30 6.15
CA ASP A 30 -14.92 6.50 5.24
C ASP A 30 -14.89 7.04 3.80
N LEU A 31 -13.72 7.51 3.33
CA LEU A 31 -13.50 8.02 1.97
C LEU A 31 -13.97 7.07 0.87
N SER A 32 -13.95 5.76 1.13
CA SER A 32 -14.37 4.73 0.17
C SER A 32 -15.85 4.90 -0.26
N SER A 33 -16.68 5.46 0.63
CA SER A 33 -18.11 5.70 0.43
C SER A 33 -18.45 6.97 -0.35
N MET A 34 -17.50 7.90 -0.52
CA MET A 34 -17.76 9.18 -1.18
C MET A 34 -17.89 9.03 -2.70
N THR A 35 -18.96 9.57 -3.30
CA THR A 35 -19.08 9.59 -4.77
C THR A 35 -18.05 10.56 -5.38
N ALA A 36 -17.23 10.04 -6.27
CA ALA A 36 -16.16 10.77 -6.94
C ALA A 36 -16.44 10.89 -8.46
N PRO A 37 -16.06 12.00 -9.12
CA PRO A 37 -16.18 12.12 -10.58
C PRO A 37 -15.38 11.07 -11.36
N ALA A 38 -15.87 10.69 -12.54
CA ALA A 38 -15.26 9.67 -13.42
C ALA A 38 -13.75 9.80 -13.59
N PHE A 39 -13.29 11.02 -13.85
CA PHE A 39 -11.90 11.29 -14.21
C PHE A 39 -10.91 11.00 -13.07
N ILE A 40 -11.39 10.95 -11.82
CA ILE A 40 -10.60 10.57 -10.65
C ILE A 40 -10.88 9.14 -10.16
N LEU A 41 -11.61 8.30 -10.89
CA LEU A 41 -11.78 6.89 -10.56
C LEU A 41 -10.65 6.04 -11.14
N SER A 42 -10.16 5.10 -10.34
CA SER A 42 -9.24 4.05 -10.77
C SER A 42 -10.00 2.75 -11.07
N THR A 43 -9.46 1.94 -11.96
CA THR A 43 -9.94 0.57 -12.23
C THR A 43 -9.34 -0.46 -11.28
N THR A 44 -8.45 -0.04 -10.39
CA THR A 44 -7.73 -0.92 -9.45
C THR A 44 -8.44 -0.94 -8.10
N SER A 45 -8.65 -2.13 -7.56
CA SER A 45 -9.19 -2.33 -6.21
C SER A 45 -8.12 -2.21 -5.14
N LEU A 46 -8.52 -1.85 -3.91
CA LEU A 46 -7.57 -1.79 -2.78
C LEU A 46 -6.93 -3.14 -2.45
N THR A 47 -7.58 -4.27 -2.75
CA THR A 47 -6.97 -5.61 -2.60
C THR A 47 -5.72 -5.79 -3.47
N GLU A 48 -5.64 -5.13 -4.62
CA GLU A 48 -4.46 -5.18 -5.49
C GLU A 48 -3.26 -4.41 -4.91
N PHE A 49 -3.48 -3.49 -3.97
CA PHE A 49 -2.41 -2.66 -3.42
C PHE A 49 -1.42 -3.47 -2.58
N SER A 50 -1.83 -4.64 -2.08
CA SER A 50 -0.95 -5.59 -1.40
C SER A 50 0.24 -6.02 -2.27
N ALA A 51 0.11 -5.96 -3.61
CA ALA A 51 1.22 -6.28 -4.51
C ALA A 51 2.41 -5.31 -4.38
N TYR A 52 2.20 -4.07 -3.94
CA TYR A 52 3.25 -3.06 -3.84
C TYR A 52 4.35 -3.41 -2.82
N TRP A 53 4.10 -4.36 -1.93
CA TRP A 53 5.09 -4.88 -0.98
C TRP A 53 6.24 -5.67 -1.63
N SER A 54 6.03 -6.24 -2.82
CA SER A 54 6.97 -7.20 -3.41
C SER A 54 7.15 -7.07 -4.92
N GLU A 55 7.03 -5.87 -5.48
CA GLU A 55 7.43 -5.62 -6.88
C GLU A 55 8.95 -5.76 -7.12
N MET A 56 9.75 -5.85 -6.05
CA MET A 56 11.19 -6.08 -6.06
C MET A 56 11.55 -7.27 -5.16
N PRO A 57 11.22 -8.53 -5.52
CA PRO A 57 11.45 -9.71 -4.67
C PRO A 57 12.90 -9.84 -4.19
N ARG A 58 13.88 -9.48 -5.03
CA ARG A 58 15.31 -9.40 -4.66
C ARG A 58 15.59 -8.55 -3.43
N LEU A 59 14.88 -7.44 -3.24
CA LEU A 59 15.05 -6.62 -2.04
C LEU A 59 14.34 -7.25 -0.83
N LEU A 60 13.17 -7.86 -1.03
CA LEU A 60 12.43 -8.57 0.01
C LEU A 60 13.24 -9.75 0.58
N THR A 61 13.94 -10.51 -0.26
CA THR A 61 14.70 -11.70 0.15
C THR A 61 16.12 -11.40 0.61
N ALA A 62 16.67 -10.23 0.30
CA ALA A 62 18.04 -9.85 0.66
C ALA A 62 18.38 -10.02 2.17
N PRO A 63 17.52 -9.63 3.12
CA PRO A 63 17.78 -9.82 4.55
C PRO A 63 18.05 -11.27 4.96
N ALA A 64 17.40 -12.25 4.32
CA ALA A 64 17.59 -13.67 4.63
C ALA A 64 19.02 -14.17 4.35
N LYS A 65 19.78 -13.45 3.50
CA LYS A 65 21.14 -13.81 3.08
C LYS A 65 22.23 -13.12 3.91
N GLU A 66 21.88 -12.26 4.85
CA GLU A 66 22.83 -11.45 5.64
C GLU A 66 22.94 -11.97 7.07
N SER A 67 24.15 -12.34 7.49
CA SER A 67 24.42 -12.91 8.82
C SER A 67 24.48 -11.86 9.93
N ASP A 68 24.96 -10.65 9.64
CA ASP A 68 25.06 -9.59 10.64
C ASP A 68 23.68 -9.00 10.98
N PRO A 69 23.22 -9.03 12.24
CA PRO A 69 21.87 -8.62 12.61
C PRO A 69 21.59 -7.12 12.39
N ALA A 70 22.59 -6.27 12.58
CA ALA A 70 22.43 -4.83 12.35
C ALA A 70 22.29 -4.53 10.85
N LYS A 71 23.15 -5.13 10.02
CA LYS A 71 23.11 -5.01 8.56
C LYS A 71 21.86 -5.67 7.98
N ARG A 72 21.40 -6.78 8.52
CA ARG A 72 20.12 -7.41 8.16
C ARG A 72 18.95 -6.45 8.40
N THR A 73 18.91 -5.79 9.56
CA THR A 73 17.91 -4.75 9.86
C THR A 73 17.99 -3.57 8.89
N MET A 74 19.21 -3.15 8.50
CA MET A 74 19.41 -2.14 7.45
C MET A 74 18.86 -2.60 6.09
N LEU A 75 19.01 -3.87 5.72
CA LEU A 75 18.43 -4.42 4.49
C LEU A 75 16.90 -4.48 4.54
N VAL A 76 16.30 -4.82 5.69
CA VAL A 76 14.84 -4.73 5.89
C VAL A 76 14.37 -3.29 5.73
N LEU A 77 15.10 -2.32 6.29
CA LEU A 77 14.83 -0.90 6.08
C LEU A 77 14.90 -0.53 4.59
N LYS A 78 15.97 -0.93 3.87
CA LYS A 78 16.13 -0.67 2.44
C LYS A 78 14.96 -1.22 1.63
N TRP A 79 14.56 -2.47 1.89
CA TRP A 79 13.41 -3.09 1.25
C TRP A 79 12.13 -2.29 1.53
N PHE A 80 11.81 -1.99 2.78
CA PHE A 80 10.62 -1.22 3.13
C PHE A 80 10.58 0.14 2.41
N LEU A 81 11.69 0.89 2.44
CA LEU A 81 11.79 2.18 1.76
C LEU A 81 11.59 2.06 0.24
N SER A 82 12.04 0.97 -0.38
CA SER A 82 11.85 0.72 -1.82
C SER A 82 10.37 0.56 -2.21
N THR A 83 9.52 0.09 -1.29
CA THR A 83 8.08 -0.09 -1.55
C THR A 83 7.32 1.23 -1.64
N LEU A 84 7.80 2.30 -0.99
CA LEU A 84 7.05 3.54 -0.77
C LEU A 84 6.63 4.22 -2.08
N LYS A 85 7.50 4.22 -3.10
CA LYS A 85 7.16 4.79 -4.40
C LYS A 85 5.94 4.06 -5.02
N GLN A 86 5.93 2.73 -4.97
CA GLN A 86 4.84 1.95 -5.55
C GLN A 86 3.55 2.11 -4.77
N GLN A 87 3.66 2.07 -3.44
CA GLN A 87 2.57 2.30 -2.50
C GLN A 87 1.89 3.67 -2.69
N TYR A 88 2.65 4.75 -2.91
CA TYR A 88 2.13 6.12 -2.71
C TYR A 88 2.30 7.09 -3.87
N ALA A 89 3.15 6.82 -4.87
CA ALA A 89 3.42 7.76 -5.96
C ALA A 89 3.22 7.19 -7.36
N SER A 90 3.33 5.87 -7.55
CA SER A 90 3.33 5.24 -8.88
C SER A 90 2.06 5.50 -9.69
N ARG A 91 0.91 5.61 -9.02
CA ARG A 91 -0.38 5.92 -9.66
C ARG A 91 -0.41 7.35 -10.16
N ASN A 92 0.08 8.31 -9.36
CA ASN A 92 0.19 9.70 -9.78
C ASN A 92 1.10 9.84 -11.01
N GLU A 93 2.25 9.15 -11.03
CA GLU A 93 3.16 9.16 -12.19
C GLU A 93 2.55 8.52 -13.45
N LYS A 94 1.81 7.41 -13.31
CA LYS A 94 1.22 6.68 -14.46
C LYS A 94 -0.07 7.30 -14.98
N LEU A 95 -0.90 7.83 -14.09
CA LEU A 95 -2.26 8.28 -14.39
C LEU A 95 -2.38 9.82 -14.43
N GLY A 96 -1.30 10.54 -14.13
CA GLY A 96 -1.24 12.01 -14.08
C GLY A 96 -1.81 12.63 -12.78
N SER A 97 -2.49 11.84 -11.95
CA SER A 97 -2.99 12.22 -10.64
C SER A 97 -3.31 10.99 -9.77
N GLU A 98 -3.38 11.16 -8.44
CA GLU A 98 -3.89 10.12 -7.56
C GLU A 98 -5.40 9.96 -7.79
N LYS A 99 -5.84 8.70 -7.96
CA LYS A 99 -7.22 8.35 -8.27
C LYS A 99 -7.83 7.53 -7.15
N LYS A 100 -9.14 7.67 -6.94
CA LYS A 100 -9.90 6.89 -5.98
C LYS A 100 -9.95 5.41 -6.45
N PRO A 101 -9.40 4.46 -5.68
CA PRO A 101 -9.50 3.03 -5.98
C PRO A 101 -10.92 2.50 -5.80
N LEU A 102 -11.18 1.32 -6.37
CA LEU A 102 -12.41 0.58 -6.09
C LEU A 102 -12.40 0.13 -4.63
N ASN A 103 -13.54 0.28 -3.95
CA ASN A 103 -13.71 -0.18 -2.57
C ASN A 103 -14.01 -1.69 -2.62
N PRO A 104 -13.15 -2.55 -2.06
CA PRO A 104 -13.34 -3.98 -2.19
C PRO A 104 -14.61 -4.47 -1.48
N PHE A 105 -15.24 -5.49 -2.03
CA PHE A 105 -16.31 -6.20 -1.33
C PHE A 105 -15.75 -7.24 -0.36
N LEU A 106 -16.52 -7.62 0.67
CA LEU A 106 -16.10 -8.64 1.63
C LEU A 106 -15.84 -9.99 0.94
N GLY A 107 -14.67 -10.56 1.17
CA GLY A 107 -14.20 -11.79 0.54
C GLY A 107 -13.59 -11.61 -0.85
N GLU A 108 -13.43 -10.37 -1.31
CA GLU A 108 -12.70 -10.11 -2.55
C GLU A 108 -11.24 -10.58 -2.42
N LEU A 109 -10.77 -11.32 -3.42
CA LEU A 109 -9.42 -11.88 -3.45
C LEU A 109 -8.56 -11.19 -4.51
N PHE A 110 -7.25 -11.10 -4.26
CA PHE A 110 -6.28 -10.81 -5.29
C PHE A 110 -5.06 -11.71 -5.12
N LEU A 111 -4.87 -12.59 -6.09
CA LEU A 111 -3.86 -13.64 -6.10
C LEU A 111 -2.83 -13.36 -7.18
N GLY A 112 -1.59 -13.76 -6.94
CA GLY A 112 -0.57 -13.71 -7.98
C GLY A 112 0.78 -14.19 -7.51
N LYS A 113 1.76 -14.13 -8.40
CA LYS A 113 3.14 -14.52 -8.11
C LYS A 113 4.15 -13.71 -8.90
N TRP A 114 5.34 -13.54 -8.34
CA TRP A 114 6.53 -13.08 -9.03
C TRP A 114 7.47 -14.26 -9.24
N GLU A 115 8.07 -14.34 -10.42
CA GLU A 115 9.07 -15.34 -10.75
C GLU A 115 10.31 -14.63 -11.27
N ASP A 116 11.43 -14.76 -10.55
CA ASP A 116 12.73 -14.23 -10.92
C ASP A 116 13.86 -15.12 -10.37
N GLU A 117 15.09 -14.61 -10.33
CA GLU A 117 16.27 -15.35 -9.84
C GLU A 117 16.15 -15.76 -8.36
N GLU A 118 15.29 -15.09 -7.59
CA GLU A 118 14.97 -15.39 -6.20
C GLU A 118 13.90 -16.49 -6.07
N GLY A 119 13.50 -17.11 -7.18
CA GLY A 119 12.47 -18.15 -7.22
C GLY A 119 11.06 -17.58 -7.30
N THR A 120 10.10 -18.32 -6.78
CA THR A 120 8.69 -17.91 -6.77
C THR A 120 8.34 -17.19 -5.47
N THR A 121 7.82 -15.97 -5.59
CA THR A 121 7.23 -15.22 -4.48
C THR A 121 5.73 -15.12 -4.71
N GLN A 122 4.92 -15.70 -3.83
CA GLN A 122 3.45 -15.76 -3.97
C GLN A 122 2.78 -14.63 -3.20
N LEU A 123 1.64 -14.14 -3.71
CA LEU A 123 0.78 -13.14 -3.08
C LEU A 123 -0.63 -13.72 -2.90
N VAL A 124 -1.16 -13.56 -1.70
CA VAL A 124 -2.57 -13.71 -1.38
C VAL A 124 -3.01 -12.43 -0.70
N SER A 125 -4.08 -11.81 -1.20
CA SER A 125 -4.68 -10.60 -0.63
C SER A 125 -6.18 -10.80 -0.55
N GLU A 126 -6.79 -10.43 0.57
CA GLU A 126 -8.22 -10.63 0.80
C GLU A 126 -8.82 -9.42 1.51
N GLN A 127 -10.02 -9.02 1.09
CA GLN A 127 -10.84 -8.12 1.87
C GLN A 127 -11.56 -8.86 3.01
N VAL A 128 -10.98 -8.84 4.19
CA VAL A 128 -11.48 -9.54 5.40
C VAL A 128 -12.56 -8.77 6.16
N SER A 129 -12.74 -7.47 5.89
CA SER A 129 -13.85 -6.68 6.42
C SER A 129 -14.25 -5.56 5.47
N HIS A 130 -15.54 -5.25 5.41
CA HIS A 130 -16.07 -4.15 4.58
C HIS A 130 -16.49 -2.93 5.42
N HIS A 131 -16.87 -3.11 6.68
CA HIS A 131 -17.29 -2.04 7.58
C HIS A 131 -16.70 -2.25 9.00
N PRO A 132 -15.53 -1.66 9.31
CA PRO A 132 -14.70 -0.82 8.43
C PRO A 132 -13.95 -1.64 7.36
N PRO A 133 -13.51 -1.03 6.24
CA PRO A 133 -12.71 -1.73 5.24
C PRO A 133 -11.37 -2.20 5.83
N VAL A 134 -11.07 -3.48 5.69
CA VAL A 134 -9.81 -4.10 6.07
C VAL A 134 -9.36 -5.07 4.98
N THR A 135 -8.15 -4.88 4.47
CA THR A 135 -7.49 -5.78 3.53
C THR A 135 -6.36 -6.52 4.24
N ALA A 136 -6.41 -7.84 4.29
CA ALA A 136 -5.36 -8.72 4.77
C ALA A 136 -4.49 -9.20 3.61
N TYR A 137 -3.22 -9.52 3.87
CA TYR A 137 -2.35 -10.10 2.86
C TYR A 137 -1.28 -11.01 3.45
N SER A 138 -0.82 -11.95 2.63
CA SER A 138 0.34 -12.80 2.85
C SER A 138 1.18 -12.84 1.57
N ILE A 139 2.50 -12.67 1.71
CA ILE A 139 3.48 -12.79 0.64
C ILE A 139 4.58 -13.72 1.11
N GLY A 140 4.88 -14.77 0.34
CA GLY A 140 5.83 -15.82 0.74
C GLY A 140 6.82 -16.16 -0.36
N ASN A 141 8.09 -16.29 0.00
CA ASN A 141 9.14 -16.89 -0.83
C ASN A 141 9.72 -18.08 -0.07
N GLU A 142 9.32 -19.29 -0.46
CA GLU A 142 9.72 -20.53 0.20
C GLU A 142 11.21 -20.82 0.02
N LYS A 143 11.77 -20.54 -1.16
CA LYS A 143 13.19 -20.77 -1.49
C LYS A 143 14.13 -20.07 -0.50
N HIS A 144 13.77 -18.86 -0.06
CA HIS A 144 14.56 -18.06 0.87
C HIS A 144 14.00 -18.02 2.29
N GLY A 145 12.91 -18.75 2.57
CA GLY A 145 12.30 -18.78 3.90
C GLY A 145 11.83 -17.40 4.37
N VAL A 146 11.26 -16.61 3.46
CA VAL A 146 10.79 -15.24 3.73
C VAL A 146 9.28 -15.19 3.68
N ARG A 147 8.65 -14.69 4.75
CA ARG A 147 7.19 -14.53 4.83
C ARG A 147 6.85 -13.13 5.30
N LEU A 148 6.02 -12.42 4.55
CA LEU A 148 5.44 -11.15 4.93
C LEU A 148 3.94 -11.33 5.12
N GLN A 149 3.41 -10.90 6.25
CA GLN A 149 1.97 -10.87 6.49
C GLN A 149 1.57 -9.52 7.06
N GLY A 150 0.34 -9.10 6.82
CA GLY A 150 -0.16 -7.86 7.39
C GLY A 150 -1.60 -7.60 7.03
N TYR A 151 -2.11 -6.50 7.56
CA TYR A 151 -3.40 -5.99 7.18
C TYR A 151 -3.38 -4.47 7.16
N ASN A 152 -4.19 -3.89 6.29
CA ASN A 152 -4.35 -2.44 6.16
C ASN A 152 -5.82 -2.06 6.33
N ALA A 153 -6.04 -1.01 7.10
CA ALA A 153 -7.29 -0.28 7.19
C ALA A 153 -7.00 1.21 7.27
N GLN A 154 -7.98 2.05 6.97
CA GLN A 154 -7.77 3.49 6.88
C GLN A 154 -8.82 4.25 7.68
N LYS A 155 -8.38 5.30 8.37
CA LYS A 155 -9.24 6.31 8.98
C LYS A 155 -8.93 7.65 8.36
N ALA A 156 -9.90 8.18 7.62
CA ALA A 156 -9.79 9.47 6.97
C ALA A 156 -10.42 10.58 7.80
N SER A 157 -9.87 11.79 7.68
CA SER A 157 -10.47 13.01 8.21
C SER A 157 -10.17 14.18 7.29
N PHE A 158 -11.10 15.12 7.18
CA PHE A 158 -10.90 16.33 6.38
C PHE A 158 -10.64 17.53 7.30
N ARG A 159 -9.62 18.34 6.97
CA ARG A 159 -9.41 19.68 7.54
C ARG A 159 -9.27 20.70 6.41
N THR A 160 -8.05 21.04 6.03
CA THR A 160 -7.72 21.78 4.80
C THR A 160 -7.45 20.82 3.63
N THR A 161 -6.97 19.62 3.97
CA THR A 161 -6.67 18.49 3.09
C THR A 161 -7.29 17.22 3.69
N ILE A 162 -7.34 16.15 2.91
CA ILE A 162 -7.65 14.79 3.38
C ILE A 162 -6.43 14.26 4.13
N ASN A 163 -6.61 13.95 5.42
CA ASN A 163 -5.62 13.27 6.24
C ASN A 163 -6.03 11.80 6.38
N VAL A 164 -5.11 10.88 6.15
CA VAL A 164 -5.35 9.44 6.25
C VAL A 164 -4.40 8.85 7.29
N LYS A 165 -4.99 8.33 8.36
CA LYS A 165 -4.30 7.48 9.32
C LYS A 165 -4.40 6.04 8.86
N GLN A 166 -3.26 5.43 8.59
CA GLN A 166 -3.15 4.00 8.35
C GLN A 166 -3.34 3.25 9.69
N VAL A 167 -4.12 2.18 9.65
CA VAL A 167 -4.37 1.25 10.76
C VAL A 167 -3.93 -0.13 10.32
N GLY A 168 -3.23 -0.83 11.21
CA GLY A 168 -2.61 -2.12 10.91
C GLY A 168 -1.08 -2.02 10.89
N HIS A 169 -0.47 -3.14 10.52
CA HIS A 169 0.98 -3.32 10.48
C HIS A 169 1.33 -4.50 9.57
N ALA A 170 2.60 -4.61 9.23
CA ALA A 170 3.16 -5.81 8.60
C ALA A 170 4.15 -6.49 9.53
N ILE A 171 4.31 -7.81 9.37
CA ILE A 171 5.32 -8.63 10.01
C ILE A 171 6.08 -9.36 8.92
N LEU A 172 7.39 -9.07 8.80
CA LEU A 172 8.31 -9.83 7.97
C LEU A 172 9.02 -10.86 8.84
N HIS A 173 8.92 -12.14 8.49
CA HIS A 173 9.59 -13.25 9.13
C HIS A 173 10.70 -13.80 8.24
N LEU A 174 11.85 -14.10 8.84
CA LEU A 174 12.99 -14.76 8.21
C LEU A 174 13.28 -16.09 8.90
N ASP A 175 13.02 -17.21 8.21
CA ASP A 175 13.18 -18.57 8.75
C ASP A 175 14.60 -18.85 9.22
N GLN A 176 15.59 -18.43 8.42
CA GLN A 176 17.01 -18.69 8.66
C GLN A 176 17.49 -18.23 10.04
N TYR A 177 16.88 -17.17 10.58
CA TYR A 177 17.26 -16.58 11.87
C TYR A 177 16.16 -16.72 12.93
N ASN A 178 14.98 -17.21 12.55
CA ASN A 178 13.76 -17.15 13.35
C ASN A 178 13.52 -15.72 13.88
N GLU A 179 13.58 -14.75 12.96
CA GLU A 179 13.48 -13.32 13.26
C GLU A 179 12.23 -12.70 12.67
N ASP A 180 11.55 -11.87 13.47
CA ASP A 180 10.38 -11.11 13.08
C ASP A 180 10.69 -9.62 13.06
N TYR A 181 10.17 -8.90 12.07
CA TYR A 181 10.22 -7.45 11.97
C TYR A 181 8.81 -6.88 11.89
N LEU A 182 8.39 -6.19 12.95
CA LEU A 182 7.13 -5.44 12.98
C LEU A 182 7.31 -4.09 12.29
N ILE A 183 6.45 -3.79 11.31
CA ILE A 183 6.53 -2.60 10.47
C ILE A 183 5.24 -1.81 10.58
N THR A 184 5.35 -0.54 11.00
CA THR A 184 4.21 0.37 11.03
C THR A 184 4.11 1.18 9.73
N PHE A 185 2.90 1.55 9.33
CA PHE A 185 2.68 2.32 8.11
C PHE A 185 2.69 3.83 8.37
N PRO A 186 3.21 4.63 7.42
CA PRO A 186 3.24 6.07 7.57
C PRO A 186 1.82 6.66 7.50
N PRO A 187 1.48 7.62 8.37
CA PRO A 187 0.35 8.49 8.11
C PRO A 187 0.62 9.34 6.86
N LEU A 188 -0.44 9.77 6.19
CA LEU A 188 -0.35 10.52 4.94
C LEU A 188 -1.44 11.57 4.82
N HIS A 189 -1.26 12.51 3.89
CA HIS A 189 -2.26 13.48 3.49
C HIS A 189 -2.26 13.68 1.97
N ILE A 190 -3.38 14.18 1.43
CA ILE A 190 -3.59 14.35 -0.01
C ILE A 190 -3.52 15.83 -0.40
N GLU A 191 -2.39 16.26 -0.91
CA GLU A 191 -2.19 17.62 -1.38
C GLU A 191 -2.74 17.83 -2.81
N GLY A 192 -2.86 19.08 -3.25
CA GLY A 192 -3.22 19.39 -4.64
C GLY A 192 -4.71 19.21 -5.02
N LEU A 193 -5.59 19.01 -4.04
CA LEU A 193 -7.05 18.89 -4.26
C LEU A 193 -7.65 20.16 -4.89
N ILE A 194 -7.25 21.35 -4.43
CA ILE A 194 -7.76 22.63 -4.95
C ILE A 194 -7.35 22.84 -6.41
N THR A 195 -6.11 22.49 -6.74
CA THR A 195 -5.57 22.61 -8.11
C THR A 195 -6.03 21.48 -9.02
N GLY A 196 -6.71 20.46 -8.47
CA GLY A 196 -7.24 19.33 -9.23
C GLY A 196 -6.19 18.29 -9.64
N SER A 197 -5.03 18.30 -9.00
CA SER A 197 -4.02 17.25 -9.16
C SER A 197 -3.64 16.68 -7.80
N PRO A 198 -4.45 15.73 -7.29
CA PRO A 198 -4.20 15.10 -6.00
C PRO A 198 -2.88 14.33 -6.00
N TYR A 199 -2.06 14.51 -4.97
CA TYR A 199 -0.85 13.72 -4.72
C TYR A 199 -0.67 13.39 -3.23
N VAL A 200 -0.03 12.26 -2.95
CA VAL A 200 0.23 11.79 -1.59
C VAL A 200 1.51 12.42 -1.05
N GLU A 201 1.46 12.91 0.18
CA GLU A 201 2.64 13.25 0.98
C GLU A 201 2.61 12.46 2.30
N LEU A 202 3.72 11.78 2.59
CA LEU A 202 3.92 11.04 3.84
C LEU A 202 4.34 12.00 4.95
N ASN A 203 3.87 11.76 6.17
CA ASN A 203 4.21 12.61 7.30
C ASN A 203 4.59 11.79 8.53
N THR A 204 5.13 12.49 9.54
CA THR A 204 5.45 11.89 10.84
C THR A 204 6.53 10.82 10.72
N ASN A 205 6.29 9.59 11.17
CA ASN A 205 7.26 8.52 11.15
C ASN A 205 6.64 7.13 11.00
N SER A 206 7.50 6.19 10.59
CA SER A 206 7.27 4.75 10.64
C SER A 206 8.38 4.09 11.47
N TYR A 207 8.11 2.89 11.98
CA TYR A 207 9.05 2.07 12.73
C TYR A 207 9.16 0.68 12.10
N ILE A 208 10.38 0.13 12.19
CA ILE A 208 10.67 -1.28 11.94
C ILE A 208 11.31 -1.81 13.23
N ILE A 209 10.67 -2.75 13.91
CA ILE A 209 11.14 -3.29 15.18
C ILE A 209 11.50 -4.76 14.98
N GLY A 210 12.79 -5.09 15.03
CA GLY A 210 13.30 -6.45 14.84
C GLY A 210 13.42 -7.23 16.14
N SER A 211 13.03 -8.49 16.16
CA SER A 211 13.24 -9.38 17.33
C SER A 211 14.72 -9.61 17.67
N ASN A 212 15.61 -9.25 16.74
CA ASN A 212 17.07 -9.35 16.86
C ASN A 212 17.73 -8.23 17.70
N GLY A 213 16.93 -7.34 18.30
CA GLY A 213 17.41 -6.28 19.18
C GLY A 213 17.76 -4.97 18.48
N PHE A 214 17.45 -4.82 17.19
CA PHE A 214 17.64 -3.59 16.43
C PHE A 214 16.31 -3.03 15.90
N ALA A 215 16.21 -1.72 15.86
CA ALA A 215 15.06 -0.99 15.34
C ALA A 215 15.49 0.03 14.29
N SER A 216 14.55 0.39 13.43
CA SER A 216 14.66 1.54 12.55
C SER A 216 13.55 2.53 12.81
N ARG A 217 13.88 3.83 12.75
CA ARG A 217 12.91 4.93 12.67
C ARG A 217 13.07 5.61 11.33
N ILE A 218 11.95 5.87 10.66
CA ILE A 218 11.88 6.60 9.40
C ILE A 218 11.07 7.86 9.64
N ASP A 219 11.66 9.02 9.45
CA ASP A 219 11.00 10.33 9.50
C ASP A 219 10.76 10.85 8.06
N TYR A 220 9.53 11.25 7.78
CA TYR A 220 9.11 11.76 6.46
C TYR A 220 8.89 13.26 6.48
N SER A 221 9.25 13.92 5.38
CA SER A 221 9.02 15.36 5.21
C SER A 221 8.76 15.71 3.75
N GLY A 222 7.95 16.75 3.53
CA GLY A 222 7.56 17.24 2.21
C GLY A 222 7.87 18.73 2.02
N LYS A 223 7.43 19.27 0.88
CA LYS A 223 7.62 20.68 0.51
C LYS A 223 6.91 21.58 1.54
N GLY A 224 7.67 22.41 2.27
CA GLY A 224 7.12 23.33 3.30
C GLY A 224 7.87 23.31 4.63
N TRP A 225 8.71 22.31 4.88
CA TRP A 225 9.77 22.43 5.88
C TRP A 225 10.88 23.33 5.35
N VAL A 226 11.51 24.14 6.21
CA VAL A 226 12.38 25.31 5.93
C VAL A 226 13.43 25.13 4.79
N SER A 227 13.75 23.89 4.39
CA SER A 227 14.63 23.54 3.26
C SER A 227 14.25 22.25 2.50
N GLY A 228 13.06 21.66 2.73
CA GLY A 228 12.72 20.30 2.29
C GLY A 228 12.34 20.17 0.82
N SER A 229 12.94 19.20 0.14
CA SER A 229 12.47 18.71 -1.17
C SER A 229 11.22 17.83 -0.98
N LYS A 230 10.37 17.71 -2.00
CA LYS A 230 9.20 16.81 -1.96
C LYS A 230 9.63 15.38 -1.62
N ASN A 231 8.78 14.65 -0.91
CA ASN A 231 8.97 13.22 -0.66
C ASN A 231 10.32 12.87 0.00
N SER A 232 10.80 13.70 0.92
CA SER A 232 12.08 13.50 1.62
C SER A 232 11.94 12.48 2.75
N LEU A 233 13.01 11.74 3.03
CA LEU A 233 13.12 10.80 4.15
C LEU A 233 14.46 10.98 4.87
N HIS A 234 14.43 10.76 6.18
CA HIS A 234 15.59 10.46 7.01
C HIS A 234 15.27 9.21 7.83
N ALA A 235 16.10 8.17 7.72
CA ALA A 235 15.94 6.97 8.51
C ALA A 235 17.21 6.65 9.29
N THR A 236 17.05 5.97 10.42
CA THR A 236 18.13 5.55 11.31
C THR A 236 17.94 4.10 11.72
N VAL A 237 19.03 3.35 11.84
CA VAL A 237 19.08 2.00 12.43
C VAL A 237 19.88 2.06 13.73
N TYR A 238 19.33 1.53 14.82
CA TYR A 238 19.93 1.61 16.16
C TYR A 238 19.53 0.39 17.02
N PRO A 239 20.29 0.04 18.06
CA PRO A 239 19.89 -0.97 19.05
C PRO A 239 18.62 -0.56 19.82
N HIS A 240 17.76 -1.49 20.18
CA HIS A 240 16.54 -1.22 20.96
C HIS A 240 16.82 -0.39 22.23
N GLY A 241 15.95 0.58 22.53
CA GLY A 241 16.07 1.46 23.69
C GLY A 241 17.12 2.55 23.54
N LYS A 242 17.77 2.67 22.37
CA LYS A 242 18.77 3.68 22.04
C LYS A 242 18.28 4.72 21.03
N GLU A 243 16.97 4.89 20.89
CA GLU A 243 16.33 5.77 19.90
C GLU A 243 16.83 7.22 19.99
N LYS A 244 17.19 7.67 21.20
CA LYS A 244 17.61 9.05 21.49
C LYS A 244 19.13 9.22 21.48
N GLU A 245 19.89 8.12 21.42
CA GLU A 245 21.34 8.13 21.55
C GLU A 245 22.00 8.22 20.16
N LYS A 246 22.40 9.42 19.74
CA LYS A 246 23.02 9.63 18.41
C LYS A 246 24.29 8.80 18.18
N SER A 247 25.05 8.50 19.23
CA SER A 247 26.25 7.64 19.18
C SER A 247 25.93 6.16 18.91
N ALA A 248 24.70 5.72 19.16
CA ALA A 248 24.25 4.35 18.93
C ALA A 248 23.69 4.10 17.52
N ILE A 249 23.61 5.14 16.68
CA ILE A 249 23.14 5.02 15.30
C ILE A 249 24.19 4.27 14.48
N LEU A 250 23.79 3.14 13.90
CA LEU A 250 24.65 2.27 13.10
C LEU A 250 24.58 2.61 11.62
N TYR A 251 23.39 2.96 11.13
CA TYR A 251 23.16 3.35 9.75
C TYR A 251 22.20 4.54 9.67
N THR A 252 22.38 5.39 8.66
CA THR A 252 21.37 6.37 8.24
C THR A 252 20.99 6.16 6.80
N ALA A 253 19.73 6.43 6.43
CA ALA A 253 19.31 6.55 5.04
C ALA A 253 18.75 7.95 4.81
N ASP A 254 19.27 8.66 3.81
CA ASP A 254 18.96 10.06 3.55
C ASP A 254 18.64 10.25 2.06
N GLY A 255 17.53 10.92 1.75
CA GLY A 255 17.17 11.25 0.37
C GLY A 255 15.67 11.39 0.14
N SER A 256 15.19 10.91 -1.01
CA SER A 256 13.78 10.92 -1.41
C SER A 256 13.26 9.51 -1.66
N TRP A 257 12.09 9.19 -1.11
CA TRP A 257 11.46 7.87 -1.29
C TRP A 257 10.87 7.67 -2.70
N THR A 258 10.76 8.74 -3.51
CA THR A 258 10.32 8.66 -4.91
C THR A 258 11.44 8.74 -5.94
N ASP A 259 12.65 9.14 -5.54
CA ASP A 259 13.77 9.35 -6.46
C ASP A 259 14.99 8.50 -6.09
N SER A 260 15.75 8.91 -5.08
CA SER A 260 16.91 8.17 -4.62
C SER A 260 17.26 8.49 -3.17
N PHE A 261 17.88 7.53 -2.48
CA PHE A 261 18.43 7.71 -1.15
C PHE A 261 19.77 6.98 -1.01
N VAL A 262 20.62 7.47 -0.11
CA VAL A 262 21.93 6.91 0.19
C VAL A 262 21.90 6.37 1.61
N ILE A 263 22.39 5.15 1.80
CA ILE A 263 22.61 4.56 3.12
C ILE A 263 24.06 4.76 3.52
N LYS A 264 24.29 5.26 4.74
CA LYS A 264 25.61 5.52 5.30
C LYS A 264 25.80 4.76 6.60
N ASP A 265 27.04 4.37 6.89
CA ASP A 265 27.42 3.79 8.17
C ASP A 265 27.58 4.86 9.29
N ALA A 266 27.95 4.41 10.49
CA ALA A 266 28.24 5.27 11.63
C ALA A 266 29.37 6.30 11.38
N LYS A 267 30.31 6.00 10.46
CA LYS A 267 31.40 6.89 10.02
C LYS A 267 30.96 7.84 8.89
N LYS A 268 29.66 7.87 8.58
CA LYS A 268 29.05 8.67 7.51
C LYS A 268 29.56 8.32 6.11
N GLN A 269 30.14 7.12 5.94
CA GLN A 269 30.56 6.62 4.63
C GLN A 269 29.38 5.98 3.92
N PRO A 270 29.14 6.28 2.63
CA PRO A 270 28.13 5.58 1.84
C PRO A 270 28.45 4.08 1.75
N VAL A 271 27.48 3.25 2.13
CA VAL A 271 27.58 1.78 2.06
C VAL A 271 26.58 1.17 1.07
N ASP A 272 25.52 1.90 0.74
CA ASP A 272 24.53 1.48 -0.25
C ASP A 272 23.79 2.69 -0.84
N THR A 273 23.14 2.51 -1.99
CA THR A 273 22.30 3.53 -2.63
C THR A 273 21.13 2.85 -3.32
N TYR A 274 19.98 3.52 -3.31
CA TYR A 274 18.79 3.09 -4.02
C TYR A 274 18.32 4.19 -4.97
N ASN A 275 17.89 3.78 -6.16
CA ASN A 275 17.28 4.69 -7.13
C ASN A 275 15.94 4.10 -7.60
N ALA A 276 14.84 4.73 -7.20
CA ALA A 276 13.49 4.26 -7.43
C ALA A 276 13.08 4.24 -8.92
N LYS A 277 13.80 4.98 -9.77
CA LYS A 277 13.56 5.03 -11.22
C LYS A 277 14.35 3.99 -11.99
N LYS A 278 15.46 3.50 -11.41
CA LYS A 278 16.37 2.53 -12.05
C LYS A 278 16.25 1.12 -11.48
N GLU A 279 15.67 0.96 -10.30
CA GLU A 279 15.52 -0.36 -9.69
C GLU A 279 14.65 -1.26 -10.60
N PRO A 280 15.17 -2.43 -11.02
CA PRO A 280 14.40 -3.38 -11.80
C PRO A 280 13.24 -3.94 -10.97
N LYS A 281 12.09 -4.12 -11.62
CA LYS A 281 10.89 -4.68 -11.02
C LYS A 281 10.57 -6.01 -11.66
N THR A 282 10.08 -6.94 -10.86
CA THR A 282 9.55 -8.20 -11.35
C THR A 282 8.05 -8.00 -11.62
N PRO A 283 7.55 -8.25 -12.84
CA PRO A 283 6.12 -8.16 -13.11
C PRO A 283 5.33 -9.19 -12.28
N LEU A 284 4.22 -8.76 -11.70
CA LEU A 284 3.28 -9.68 -11.06
C LEU A 284 2.56 -10.50 -12.15
N GLN A 285 2.64 -11.82 -12.04
CA GLN A 285 1.83 -12.74 -12.83
C GLN A 285 0.51 -12.99 -12.10
N VAL A 286 -0.60 -12.72 -12.79
CA VAL A 286 -1.97 -12.99 -12.33
C VAL A 286 -2.62 -13.91 -13.38
N ALA A 287 -3.50 -14.81 -12.95
CA ALA A 287 -4.23 -15.68 -13.87
C ALA A 287 -5.03 -14.85 -14.89
N PRO A 288 -5.22 -15.34 -16.14
CA PRO A 288 -6.13 -14.73 -17.09
C PRO A 288 -7.55 -14.60 -16.50
N ILE A 289 -8.25 -13.50 -16.79
CA ILE A 289 -9.59 -13.22 -16.23
C ILE A 289 -10.59 -14.38 -16.37
N PRO A 290 -10.66 -15.13 -17.50
CA PRO A 290 -11.56 -16.28 -17.61
C PRO A 290 -11.26 -17.42 -16.63
N ASP A 291 -10.01 -17.53 -16.20
CA ASP A 291 -9.50 -18.61 -15.34
C ASP A 291 -9.51 -18.21 -13.85
N GLN A 292 -9.74 -16.94 -13.54
CA GLN A 292 -9.84 -16.43 -12.18
C GLN A 292 -11.14 -16.87 -11.49
N ASP A 293 -11.15 -17.05 -10.18
CA ASP A 293 -12.39 -17.24 -9.42
C ASP A 293 -13.30 -15.99 -9.50
N PRO A 294 -14.65 -16.11 -9.46
CA PRO A 294 -15.55 -14.96 -9.42
C PRO A 294 -15.30 -13.96 -8.29
N LEU A 295 -14.65 -14.37 -7.19
CA LEU A 295 -14.24 -13.48 -6.09
C LEU A 295 -12.92 -12.75 -6.36
N GLU A 296 -12.15 -13.16 -7.37
CA GLU A 296 -10.91 -12.46 -7.71
C GLU A 296 -11.19 -11.09 -8.33
N SER A 297 -10.46 -10.10 -7.83
CA SER A 297 -10.71 -8.67 -7.99
C SER A 297 -10.88 -8.27 -9.47
N ARG A 298 -10.00 -8.71 -10.37
CA ARG A 298 -10.07 -8.31 -11.78
C ARG A 298 -11.28 -8.91 -12.49
N ARG A 299 -11.62 -10.17 -12.21
CA ARG A 299 -12.83 -10.81 -12.74
C ARG A 299 -14.10 -10.16 -12.19
N ALA A 300 -14.16 -9.95 -10.88
CA ALA A 300 -15.32 -9.36 -10.21
C ALA A 300 -15.61 -7.93 -10.68
N TRP A 301 -14.56 -7.12 -10.85
CA TRP A 301 -14.67 -5.71 -11.21
C TRP A 301 -14.61 -5.43 -12.72
N GLN A 302 -14.48 -6.45 -13.58
CA GLN A 302 -14.23 -6.27 -15.03
C GLN A 302 -15.21 -5.28 -15.69
N LYS A 303 -16.51 -5.45 -15.45
CA LYS A 303 -17.54 -4.58 -16.07
C LYS A 303 -17.48 -3.14 -15.59
N VAL A 304 -17.16 -2.94 -14.30
CA VAL A 304 -16.97 -1.61 -13.72
C VAL A 304 -15.71 -0.97 -14.31
N ALA A 305 -14.62 -1.73 -14.44
CA ALA A 305 -13.39 -1.26 -15.07
C ALA A 305 -13.61 -0.85 -16.53
N ASP A 306 -14.33 -1.65 -17.32
CA ASP A 306 -14.66 -1.33 -18.72
C ASP A 306 -15.50 -0.04 -18.83
N ALA A 307 -16.45 0.16 -17.92
CA ALA A 307 -17.28 1.37 -17.89
C ALA A 307 -16.45 2.61 -17.52
N ILE A 308 -15.56 2.51 -16.53
CA ILE A 308 -14.64 3.59 -16.13
C ILE A 308 -13.72 3.97 -17.30
N GLN A 309 -13.16 2.99 -18.02
CA GLN A 309 -12.30 3.24 -19.18
C GLN A 309 -13.03 3.94 -20.33
N LYS A 310 -14.32 3.62 -20.53
CA LYS A 310 -15.19 4.30 -21.51
C LYS A 310 -15.68 5.68 -21.04
N GLY A 311 -15.48 6.02 -19.77
CA GLY A 311 -16.01 7.24 -19.16
C GLY A 311 -17.53 7.23 -18.95
N ASP A 312 -18.16 6.05 -18.97
CA ASP A 312 -19.62 5.90 -18.79
C ASP A 312 -19.97 5.78 -17.30
N MET A 313 -20.37 6.91 -16.71
CA MET A 313 -20.71 6.97 -15.28
C MET A 313 -22.02 6.33 -14.91
N ASN A 314 -22.97 6.25 -15.84
CA ASN A 314 -24.24 5.57 -15.60
C ASN A 314 -23.99 4.07 -15.54
N ALA A 315 -23.25 3.52 -16.51
CA ALA A 315 -22.84 2.12 -16.49
C ALA A 315 -21.96 1.79 -15.29
N THR A 316 -20.98 2.66 -14.96
CA THR A 316 -20.11 2.47 -13.78
C THR A 316 -20.95 2.33 -12.50
N SER A 317 -21.93 3.22 -12.31
CA SER A 317 -22.79 3.22 -11.12
C SER A 317 -23.73 2.01 -11.10
N ALA A 318 -24.29 1.62 -12.25
CA ALA A 318 -25.17 0.48 -12.37
C ALA A 318 -24.44 -0.84 -12.08
N GLU A 319 -23.30 -1.09 -12.71
CA GLU A 319 -22.51 -2.32 -12.51
C GLU A 319 -21.98 -2.42 -11.07
N LYS A 320 -21.59 -1.29 -10.47
CA LYS A 320 -21.19 -1.24 -9.06
C LYS A 320 -22.35 -1.57 -8.12
N SER A 321 -23.56 -1.09 -8.44
CA SER A 321 -24.77 -1.40 -7.66
C SER A 321 -25.11 -2.88 -7.71
N ILE A 322 -24.94 -3.54 -8.88
CA ILE A 322 -25.16 -4.98 -9.02
C ILE A 322 -24.26 -5.78 -8.07
N ILE A 323 -22.97 -5.46 -8.01
CA ILE A 323 -22.02 -6.13 -7.09
C ILE A 323 -22.43 -5.89 -5.63
N GLU A 324 -22.74 -4.65 -5.25
CA GLU A 324 -23.14 -4.30 -3.89
C GLU A 324 -24.48 -4.95 -3.48
N GLU A 325 -25.43 -5.10 -4.39
CA GLU A 325 -26.69 -5.81 -4.15
C GLU A 325 -26.50 -7.31 -3.99
N GLN A 326 -25.67 -7.94 -4.84
CA GLN A 326 -25.33 -9.36 -4.72
C GLN A 326 -24.66 -9.65 -3.37
N GLN A 327 -23.73 -8.80 -2.95
CA GLN A 327 -23.07 -8.91 -1.65
C GLN A 327 -24.06 -8.75 -0.51
N ARG A 328 -24.94 -7.75 -0.55
CA ARG A 328 -26.01 -7.57 0.45
C ARG A 328 -26.95 -8.78 0.52
N ALA A 329 -27.29 -9.38 -0.61
CA ALA A 329 -28.11 -10.59 -0.67
C ALA A 329 -27.40 -11.80 -0.06
N LEU A 330 -26.12 -11.99 -0.36
CA LEU A 330 -25.30 -13.07 0.22
C LEU A 330 -25.24 -12.96 1.76
N ARG A 331 -25.00 -11.76 2.30
CA ARG A 331 -24.95 -11.54 3.75
C ARG A 331 -26.29 -11.82 4.43
N LYS A 332 -27.41 -11.45 3.80
CA LYS A 332 -28.75 -11.77 4.31
C LYS A 332 -28.97 -13.29 4.37
N LYS A 333 -28.49 -14.02 3.37
CA LYS A 333 -28.57 -15.49 3.32
C LYS A 333 -27.73 -16.14 4.42
N GLU A 334 -26.47 -15.74 4.57
CA GLU A 334 -25.57 -16.26 5.62
C GLU A 334 -26.13 -16.02 7.03
N ALA A 335 -26.63 -14.80 7.29
CA ALA A 335 -27.26 -14.46 8.56
C ALA A 335 -28.51 -15.31 8.83
N ALA A 336 -29.34 -15.57 7.81
CA ALA A 336 -30.50 -16.44 7.93
C ALA A 336 -30.10 -17.90 8.21
N GLU A 337 -28.96 -18.34 7.67
CA GLU A 337 -28.38 -19.67 7.87
C GLU A 337 -27.58 -19.79 9.18
N LYS A 338 -27.47 -18.70 9.97
CA LYS A 338 -26.58 -18.59 11.15
C LYS A 338 -25.14 -19.01 10.86
N ARG A 339 -24.70 -18.84 9.62
CA ARG A 339 -23.29 -18.99 9.24
C ARG A 339 -22.65 -17.62 9.33
N GLU A 340 -21.60 -17.49 10.13
CA GLU A 340 -20.71 -16.35 10.01
C GLU A 340 -19.86 -16.52 8.74
N TRP A 341 -19.46 -15.41 8.12
CA TRP A 341 -18.49 -15.44 7.04
C TRP A 341 -17.22 -16.16 7.52
N SER A 342 -16.83 -17.23 6.83
CA SER A 342 -15.59 -17.94 7.07
C SER A 342 -14.71 -17.88 5.83
N ASP A 343 -13.45 -17.48 6.00
CA ASP A 343 -12.36 -17.44 5.01
C ASP A 343 -11.92 -18.85 4.53
N ASP A 344 -12.87 -19.75 4.27
CA ASP A 344 -12.61 -21.15 3.90
C ASP A 344 -12.90 -21.43 2.41
N SER A 345 -13.30 -20.41 1.64
CA SER A 345 -13.78 -20.60 0.25
C SER A 345 -12.67 -20.82 -0.78
N SER A 346 -11.40 -20.54 -0.46
CA SER A 346 -10.27 -20.62 -1.42
C SER A 346 -9.34 -21.82 -1.19
N GLY A 347 -9.48 -22.58 -0.10
CA GLY A 347 -8.47 -23.56 0.33
C GLY A 347 -7.12 -22.95 0.74
N VAL A 348 -6.99 -21.62 0.70
CA VAL A 348 -5.80 -20.83 1.06
C VAL A 348 -6.20 -19.93 2.23
N ARG A 349 -6.01 -20.42 3.46
CA ARG A 349 -6.29 -19.61 4.65
C ARG A 349 -5.19 -18.57 4.82
N ILE A 350 -5.53 -17.28 4.71
CA ILE A 350 -4.69 -16.24 5.30
C ILE A 350 -4.97 -16.28 6.81
N VAL A 351 -4.27 -17.17 7.53
CA VAL A 351 -4.33 -17.16 8.99
C VAL A 351 -3.55 -15.94 9.47
N ILE A 352 -4.20 -14.78 9.57
CA ILE A 352 -3.72 -13.68 10.42
C ILE A 352 -4.25 -13.99 11.82
N PRO A 353 -3.39 -14.44 12.76
CA PRO A 353 -3.85 -14.86 14.10
C PRO A 353 -4.57 -13.75 14.87
N PHE A 354 -4.38 -12.49 14.47
CA PHE A 354 -4.84 -11.29 15.16
C PHE A 354 -6.21 -10.74 14.70
N LEU A 355 -6.84 -11.28 13.65
CA LEU A 355 -8.14 -10.76 13.16
C LEU A 355 -9.35 -11.52 13.72
N ARG A 356 -9.15 -12.60 14.48
CA ARG A 356 -10.24 -13.27 15.19
C ARG A 356 -10.47 -12.59 16.53
N GLY A 357 -11.38 -11.60 16.55
CA GLY A 357 -11.91 -11.03 17.81
C GLY A 357 -11.90 -9.51 17.98
N CYS A 358 -11.86 -8.71 16.90
CA CYS A 358 -12.14 -7.27 16.99
C CYS A 358 -13.59 -6.95 16.64
#